data_AF-A0A967TJ58-F1
#
_entry.id   AF-A0A967TJ58-F1
#
_cell.length_a   1.000
_cell.length_b   1.000
_cell.length_c   1.000
_cell.angle_alpha   90.00
_cell.angle_beta   90.00
_cell.angle_gamma   90.00
#
_symmetry.space_group_name_H-M   'P 1'
#
loop_
_entity.id
_entity.type
_entity.pdbx_description
1 polymer ?
#
loop_
_entity_poly.entity_id
_entity_poly.type
_entity_poly.pdbx_seq_one_letter_code
_entity_poly.pdbx_strand_id
1 'polypeptide(L)' 'AGPGDLSRAYDGDMEAVERAIQAVLSACLEFDVPCGVTAGAHDIARRLEEGFRVIIVTEEEALEVGREAAGRR' A
#
# COMPACT_ATOMS: atom_id res chain seq x y z
N ALA A 1 -7.39 -4.07 7.55
CA ALA A 1 -6.20 -4.12 8.41
C ALA A 1 -5.06 -3.46 7.66
N GLY A 2 -4.34 -2.53 8.27
CA GLY A 2 -3.15 -1.94 7.65
C GLY A 2 -1.91 -2.80 7.87
N PRO A 3 -0.77 -2.50 7.21
CA PRO A 3 0.48 -3.25 7.39
C PRO A 3 0.90 -3.39 8.87
N GLY A 4 0.69 -2.37 9.70
CA GLY A 4 1.01 -2.42 11.13
C GLY A 4 0.12 -3.37 11.94
N ASP A 5 -1.16 -3.53 11.59
CA ASP A 5 -2.03 -4.54 12.21
C ASP A 5 -1.66 -5.94 11.75
N LEU A 6 -1.36 -6.11 10.45
CA LEU A 6 -0.92 -7.38 9.88
C LEU A 6 0.41 -7.84 10.49
N SER A 7 1.35 -6.93 10.69
CA SER A 7 2.63 -7.23 11.36
C SER A 7 2.40 -7.79 12.77
N ARG A 8 1.45 -7.22 13.52
CA ARG A 8 1.04 -7.77 14.83
C ARG A 8 0.34 -9.13 14.72
N ALA A 9 -0.50 -9.33 13.71
CA ALA A 9 -1.24 -10.58 13.51
C ALA A 9 -0.36 -11.75 13.05
N TYR A 10 0.76 -11.45 12.38
CA TYR A 10 1.72 -12.44 11.86
C TYR A 10 3.05 -12.43 12.64
N ASP A 11 3.06 -11.95 13.89
CA ASP A 11 4.24 -11.96 14.77
C ASP A 11 5.52 -11.37 14.14
N GLY A 12 5.37 -10.35 13.29
CA GLY A 12 6.47 -9.68 12.59
C GLY A 12 7.00 -10.41 11.34
N ASP A 13 6.38 -11.51 10.90
CA ASP A 13 6.71 -12.16 9.62
C ASP A 13 6.31 -11.26 8.44
N MET A 14 7.29 -10.51 7.94
CA MET A 14 7.08 -9.55 6.85
C MET A 14 6.71 -10.19 5.52
N GLU A 15 7.09 -11.45 5.29
CA GLU A 15 6.65 -12.15 4.09
C GLU A 15 5.17 -12.54 4.20
N ALA A 16 4.73 -13.01 5.37
CA ALA A 16 3.30 -13.28 5.62
C ALA A 16 2.46 -12.01 5.54
N VAL A 17 2.98 -10.89 6.06
CA VAL A 17 2.34 -9.57 5.94
C VAL A 17 2.17 -9.17 4.48
N GLU A 18 3.24 -9.23 3.67
CA GLU A 18 3.14 -8.84 2.26
C GLU A 18 2.19 -9.78 1.49
N ARG A 19 2.24 -11.09 1.74
CA ARG A 19 1.27 -12.05 1.16
C ARG A 19 -0.18 -11.67 1.51
N ALA A 20 -0.44 -11.26 2.75
CA ALA A 20 -1.78 -10.84 3.16
C ALA A 20 -2.21 -9.52 2.52
N ILE A 21 -1.30 -8.55 2.38
CA ILE A 21 -1.57 -7.28 1.68
C ILE A 21 -1.94 -7.57 0.21
N GLN A 22 -1.17 -8.42 -0.47
CA GLN A 22 -1.41 -8.77 -1.87
C GLN A 22 -2.71 -9.57 -2.05
N ALA A 23 -3.08 -10.44 -1.10
CA ALA A 23 -4.36 -11.14 -1.12
C ALA A 23 -5.55 -10.16 -1.04
N VAL A 24 -5.46 -9.13 -0.18
CA VAL A 24 -6.48 -8.08 -0.10
C VAL A 24 -6.54 -7.25 -1.38
N LEU A 25 -5.39 -6.86 -1.94
CA LEU A 25 -5.34 -6.14 -3.21
C LEU A 25 -5.98 -6.95 -4.35
N SER A 26 -5.62 -8.23 -4.47
CA SER A 26 -6.19 -9.13 -5.48
C SER A 26 -7.72 -9.20 -5.38
N ALA A 27 -8.26 -9.30 -4.16
CA ALA A 27 -9.71 -9.29 -3.96
C ALA A 27 -10.32 -7.94 -4.35
N CYS A 28 -9.70 -6.82 -3.98
CA CYS A 28 -10.16 -5.50 -4.40
C CYS A 28 -10.20 -5.33 -5.92
N LEU A 29 -9.19 -5.83 -6.63
CA LEU A 29 -9.15 -5.82 -8.10
C LEU A 29 -10.24 -6.73 -8.70
N GLU A 30 -10.46 -7.92 -8.14
CA GLU A 30 -11.50 -8.85 -8.59
C GLU A 30 -12.90 -8.23 -8.51
N PHE A 31 -13.18 -7.45 -7.45
CA PHE A 31 -14.47 -6.84 -7.21
C PHE A 31 -14.58 -5.37 -7.68
N ASP A 32 -13.58 -4.84 -8.39
CA ASP A 32 -13.51 -3.44 -8.83
C ASP A 32 -13.71 -2.42 -7.69
N VAL A 33 -13.15 -2.72 -6.53
CA VAL A 33 -13.19 -1.86 -5.33
C VAL A 33 -11.85 -1.15 -5.17
N PRO A 34 -11.81 0.20 -5.05
CA PRO A 34 -10.57 0.91 -4.75
C PRO A 34 -9.95 0.45 -3.42
N CYS A 35 -8.72 -0.05 -3.47
CA CYS A 35 -7.96 -0.44 -2.29
C CYS A 35 -6.99 0.65 -1.83
N GLY A 36 -6.70 0.70 -0.54
CA GLY A 36 -5.69 1.58 0.03
C GLY A 36 -4.72 0.88 0.96
N VAL A 37 -3.51 1.43 1.07
CA VAL A 37 -2.43 0.89 1.89
C VAL A 37 -1.61 2.02 2.51
N THR A 38 -1.06 1.77 3.70
CA THR A 38 -0.02 2.65 4.27
C THR A 38 1.32 2.27 3.68
N ALA A 39 2.08 3.23 3.14
CA ALA A 39 3.37 2.97 2.53
C ALA A 39 4.37 4.08 2.87
N GLY A 40 5.64 3.72 3.04
CA GLY A 40 6.74 4.68 3.11
C GLY A 40 7.12 5.19 1.73
N ALA A 41 7.91 6.28 1.66
CA ALA A 41 8.27 6.94 0.41
C ALA A 41 8.83 6.00 -0.67
N HIS A 42 9.63 5.00 -0.27
CA HIS A 42 10.27 4.05 -1.17
C HIS A 42 9.32 3.03 -1.82
N ASP A 43 8.13 2.83 -1.25
CA ASP A 43 7.16 1.84 -1.73
C ASP A 43 6.08 2.44 -2.63
N ILE A 44 5.87 3.76 -2.61
CA ILE A 44 4.68 4.40 -3.21
C ILE A 44 4.53 4.07 -4.69
N ALA A 45 5.60 4.23 -5.47
CA ALA A 45 5.57 3.95 -6.91
C ALA A 45 5.15 2.50 -7.18
N ARG A 46 5.77 1.53 -6.49
CA ARG A 46 5.41 0.11 -6.56
C ARG A 46 3.95 -0.12 -6.18
N ARG A 47 3.46 0.44 -5.07
CA ARG A 47 2.07 0.24 -4.63
C ARG A 47 1.06 0.80 -5.64
N LEU A 48 1.36 1.93 -6.28
CA LEU A 48 0.53 2.49 -7.34
C LEU A 48 0.52 1.58 -8.58
N GLU A 49 1.68 1.06 -8.99
CA GLU A 49 1.80 0.10 -10.10
C GLU A 49 1.06 -1.21 -9.84
N GLU A 50 1.07 -1.71 -8.59
CA GLU A 50 0.32 -2.90 -8.16
C GLU A 50 -1.21 -2.70 -8.26
N GLY A 51 -1.69 -1.45 -8.21
CA GLY A 51 -3.09 -1.10 -8.38
C GLY A 51 -3.76 -0.47 -7.16
N PHE A 52 -3.02 -0.17 -6.08
CA PHE A 52 -3.57 0.61 -4.98
C PHE A 52 -3.98 2.00 -5.46
N ARG A 53 -5.17 2.46 -5.04
CA ARG A 53 -5.76 3.73 -5.47
C ARG A 53 -5.65 4.83 -4.42
N VAL A 54 -5.43 4.45 -3.16
CA VAL A 54 -5.24 5.35 -2.02
C VAL A 54 -3.97 4.96 -1.29
N ILE A 55 -2.98 5.86 -1.25
CA ILE A 55 -1.76 5.67 -0.46
C ILE A 55 -1.83 6.56 0.76
N ILE A 56 -1.72 5.96 1.94
CA ILE A 56 -1.67 6.67 3.22
C ILE A 56 -0.20 6.83 3.60
N VAL A 57 0.26 8.07 3.70
CA VAL A 57 1.64 8.40 4.05
C VAL A 57 1.67 9.15 5.38
N THR A 58 2.75 8.98 6.14
CA THR A 58 2.99 9.70 7.40
C THR A 58 4.17 10.66 7.32
N GLU A 59 4.97 10.56 6.27
CA GLU A 59 6.15 11.41 6.01
C GLU A 59 5.78 12.48 4.98
N GLU A 60 6.29 13.70 5.16
CA GLU A 60 6.01 14.81 4.24
C GLU A 60 6.61 14.56 2.85
N GLU A 61 7.83 14.02 2.79
CA GLU A 61 8.55 13.66 1.56
C GLU A 61 7.77 12.63 0.72
N ALA A 62 7.09 11.69 1.38
CA ALA A 62 6.26 10.67 0.76
C ALA A 62 5.07 11.27 -0.01
N LEU A 63 4.55 12.44 0.40
CA LEU A 63 3.48 13.13 -0.32
C LEU A 63 3.96 13.63 -1.70
N GLU A 64 5.15 14.23 -1.77
CA GLU A 64 5.71 14.73 -3.02
C GLU A 64 5.99 13.58 -4.00
N VAL A 65 6.64 12.52 -3.53
CA VAL A 65 6.90 11.29 -4.31
C VAL A 65 5.59 10.70 -4.83
N GLY A 66 4.56 10.62 -3.99
CA GLY A 66 3.26 10.10 -4.40
C GLY A 66 2.53 10.97 -5.42
N ARG A 67 2.63 12.30 -5.31
CA ARG A 67 2.07 13.22 -6.31
C ARG A 67 2.77 13.09 -7.65
N GLU A 68 4.09 12.97 -7.65
CA GLU A 68 4.87 12.76 -8.87
C GLU A 68 4.53 11.42 -9.53
N ALA A 69 4.56 10.31 -8.77
CA ALA A 69 4.24 8.98 -9.28
C ALA A 69 2.80 8.88 -9.83
N ALA A 70 1.86 9.66 -9.27
CA ALA A 70 0.48 9.75 -9.76
C ALA A 70 0.29 10.75 -10.92
N GLY A 71 1.34 11.47 -11.35
CA GLY A 71 1.26 12.49 -12.42
C GLY A 71 0.53 13.78 -12.03
N ARG A 72 0.53 14.17 -10.75
CA ARG A 72 -0.27 15.27 -10.16
C ARG A 72 0.61 16.43 -9.65
N ARG A 73 1.49 16.95 -10.50
CA ARG A 73 2.30 18.16 -10.22
C ARG A 73 1.41 19.40 -10.10
#